data_AF-A0A920EXI5-F1
#
_entry.id   AF-A0A920EXI5-F1
#
_cell.length_a   1.000
_cell.length_b   1.000
_cell.length_c   1.000
_cell.angle_alpha   90.00
_cell.angle_beta   90.00
_cell.angle_gamma   90.00
#
_symmetry.space_group_name_H-M   'P 1'
#
loop_
_entity.id
_entity.type
_entity.pdbx_description
1 polymer ?
#
loop_
_entity_poly.entity_id
_entity_poly.type
_entity_poly.pdbx_seq_one_letter_code
_entity_poly.pdbx_strand_id
1 'polypeptide(L)'
;MNTTTNKLTPQSLWTLEHYAKVRNKFREEMIKHKKNRMVRLGENLTLHFEDVETIKYQVQEILRIEKTFEEEGILEELEAYNPLIPDGSNFKCTMMIEYPNE
;
A
#
# COMPACT_ATOMS: atom_id res chain seq x y z
N MET A 1 26.75 5.04 1.20
CA MET A 1 25.46 4.65 0.58
C MET A 1 24.39 5.34 1.39
N ASN A 2 23.73 6.36 0.84
CA ASN A 2 22.70 7.09 1.56
C ASN A 2 21.45 6.20 1.62
N THR A 3 21.19 5.63 2.79
CA THR A 3 19.94 4.94 3.13
C THR A 3 18.86 5.98 3.33
N THR A 4 18.36 6.59 2.25
CA THR A 4 17.13 7.37 2.34
C THR A 4 16.02 6.36 2.59
N THR A 5 15.58 6.29 3.84
CA THR A 5 14.42 5.52 4.28
C THR A 5 13.21 5.99 3.48
N ASN A 6 12.82 5.24 2.46
CA ASN A 6 11.65 5.47 1.60
C ASN A 6 10.32 5.21 2.35
N LYS A 7 10.28 5.44 3.66
CA LYS A 7 9.10 5.22 4.49
C LYS A 7 8.12 6.39 4.32
N LEU A 8 6.84 6.09 4.46
CA LEU A 8 5.78 7.07 4.42
C LEU A 8 5.74 7.83 5.75
N THR A 9 5.53 9.13 5.63
CA THR A 9 5.25 10.05 6.74
C THR A 9 3.86 10.67 6.55
N PRO A 10 3.27 11.36 7.54
CA PRO A 10 2.02 12.09 7.34
C PRO A 10 2.06 13.06 6.15
N GLN A 11 3.21 13.70 5.89
CA GLN A 11 3.40 14.60 4.75
C GLN A 11 3.44 13.88 3.40
N SER A 12 3.67 12.56 3.41
CA SER A 12 3.61 11.71 2.21
C SER A 12 2.17 11.41 1.79
N LEU A 13 1.19 11.64 2.69
CA LEU A 13 -0.22 11.34 2.52
C LEU A 13 -1.01 12.58 2.08
N TRP A 14 -2.08 12.36 1.32
CA TRP A 14 -3.11 13.34 1.06
C TRP A 14 -4.13 13.38 2.19
N THR A 15 -4.76 14.55 2.37
CA THR A 15 -5.96 14.65 3.20
C THR A 15 -7.10 13.83 2.59
N LEU A 16 -8.08 13.44 3.40
CA LEU A 16 -9.27 12.70 2.91
C LEU A 16 -9.99 13.46 1.78
N GLU A 17 -10.08 14.78 1.88
CA GLU A 17 -10.71 15.61 0.85
C GLU A 17 -9.92 15.58 -0.47
N HIS A 18 -8.60 15.74 -0.40
CA HIS A 18 -7.77 15.68 -1.61
C HIS A 18 -7.80 14.27 -2.20
N TYR A 19 -7.68 13.25 -1.37
CA TYR A 19 -7.71 11.86 -1.80
C TYR A 19 -9.03 11.53 -2.51
N ALA A 20 -10.17 11.97 -1.98
CA ALA A 20 -11.47 11.78 -2.63
C ALA A 20 -11.52 12.35 -4.06
N LYS A 21 -10.83 13.47 -4.34
CA LYS A 21 -10.76 14.08 -5.68
C LYS A 21 -9.88 13.29 -6.65
N VAL A 22 -8.77 12.71 -6.17
CA VAL A 22 -7.78 12.03 -7.03
C VAL A 22 -7.90 10.50 -7.06
N ARG A 23 -8.72 9.92 -6.16
CA ARG A 23 -8.80 8.47 -5.91
C ARG A 23 -9.00 7.64 -7.17
N ASN A 24 -9.92 8.04 -8.05
CA ASN A 24 -10.23 7.24 -9.24
C ASN A 24 -9.00 7.12 -10.16
N LYS A 25 -8.32 8.24 -10.40
CA LYS A 25 -7.08 8.26 -11.17
C LYS A 25 -5.98 7.45 -10.50
N PHE A 26 -5.77 7.65 -9.19
CA PHE A 26 -4.74 6.93 -8.46
C PHE A 26 -5.01 5.41 -8.41
N ARG A 27 -6.27 5.00 -8.29
CA ARG A 27 -6.69 3.59 -8.37
C ARG A 27 -6.35 2.98 -9.73
N GLU A 28 -6.62 3.69 -10.82
CA GLU A 28 -6.26 3.21 -12.17
C GLU A 28 -4.73 3.08 -12.34
N GLU A 29 -3.97 4.05 -11.83
CA GLU A 29 -2.51 3.99 -11.81
C GLU A 29 -2.02 2.78 -11.00
N MET A 30 -2.62 2.51 -9.84
CA MET A 30 -2.26 1.39 -8.99
C MET A 30 -2.62 0.02 -9.58
N ILE A 31 -3.73 -0.11 -10.30
CA ILE A 31 -4.04 -1.34 -11.04
C ILE A 31 -2.95 -1.61 -12.09
N LYS A 32 -2.54 -0.58 -12.83
CA LYS A 32 -1.45 -0.71 -13.84
C LYS A 32 -0.11 -1.03 -13.18
N HIS A 33 0.20 -0.38 -12.06
CA HIS A 33 1.43 -0.60 -11.30
C HIS A 33 1.52 -2.01 -10.73
N LYS A 34 0.44 -2.49 -10.08
CA LYS A 34 0.37 -3.83 -9.49
C LYS A 34 0.47 -4.94 -10.52
N LYS A 35 0.08 -4.70 -11.78
CA LYS A 35 0.15 -5.71 -12.86
C LYS A 35 1.54 -6.32 -13.01
N ASN A 36 2.60 -5.52 -12.87
CA ASN A 36 3.99 -5.98 -13.03
C ASN A 36 4.64 -6.44 -11.71
N ARG A 37 3.84 -6.57 -10.64
CA ARG A 37 4.30 -6.89 -9.27
C ARG A 37 3.62 -8.12 -8.69
N MET A 38 2.85 -8.85 -9.51
CA MET A 38 2.16 -10.06 -9.11
C MET A 38 2.89 -11.28 -9.65
N VAL A 39 3.15 -12.25 -8.77
CA VAL A 39 3.70 -13.55 -9.15
C VAL A 39 2.74 -14.62 -8.65
N ARG A 40 2.14 -15.36 -9.58
CA ARG A 40 1.30 -16.51 -9.26
C ARG A 40 2.16 -17.74 -8.97
N LEU A 41 1.89 -18.43 -7.87
CA LEU A 41 2.55 -19.66 -7.46
C LEU A 41 1.54 -20.80 -7.42
N GLY A 42 1.50 -21.59 -8.49
CA GLY A 42 0.50 -22.65 -8.64
C GLY A 42 -0.91 -22.10 -8.85
N GLU A 43 -1.92 -22.79 -8.31
CA GLU A 43 -3.31 -22.50 -8.64
C GLU A 43 -3.94 -21.44 -7.73
N ASN A 44 -3.66 -21.47 -6.42
CA ASN A 44 -4.43 -20.74 -5.41
C ASN A 44 -3.62 -19.66 -4.67
N LEU A 45 -2.40 -19.37 -5.13
CA LEU A 45 -1.46 -18.50 -4.44
C LEU A 45 -0.94 -17.40 -5.36
N THR A 46 -1.02 -16.16 -4.90
CA THR A 46 -0.47 -14.98 -5.60
C THR A 46 0.35 -14.14 -4.62
N LEU A 47 1.60 -13.84 -4.97
CA LEU A 47 2.44 -12.89 -4.25
C LEU A 47 2.35 -11.51 -4.90
N HIS A 48 1.99 -10.51 -4.13
CA HIS A 48 2.00 -9.11 -4.53
C HIS A 48 3.23 -8.44 -3.92
N PHE A 49 4.23 -8.13 -4.74
CA PHE A 49 5.42 -7.42 -4.28
C PHE A 49 5.11 -5.96 -4.02
N GLU A 50 5.42 -5.50 -2.80
CA GLU A 50 5.05 -4.19 -2.30
C GLU A 50 6.17 -3.16 -2.55
N ASP A 51 5.77 -1.90 -2.72
CA ASP A 51 6.65 -0.74 -2.71
C ASP A 51 5.98 0.47 -2.06
N VAL A 52 6.64 1.62 -2.10
CA VAL A 52 6.12 2.85 -1.49
C VAL A 52 4.75 3.25 -2.05
N GLU A 53 4.51 3.06 -3.35
CA GLU A 53 3.26 3.48 -4.00
C GLU A 53 2.11 2.51 -3.69
N THR A 54 2.38 1.20 -3.72
CA THR A 54 1.35 0.20 -3.36
C THR A 54 0.93 0.37 -1.91
N ILE A 55 1.88 0.62 -1.01
CA ILE A 55 1.61 0.84 0.41
C ILE A 55 0.92 2.18 0.65
N LYS A 56 1.33 3.26 -0.02
CA LYS A 56 0.64 4.55 0.05
C LYS A 56 -0.83 4.41 -0.36
N TYR A 57 -1.11 3.64 -1.41
CA TYR A 57 -2.48 3.36 -1.83
C TYR A 57 -3.28 2.59 -0.76
N GLN A 58 -2.70 1.59 -0.12
CA GLN A 58 -3.39 0.85 0.94
C GLN A 58 -3.70 1.75 2.14
N VAL A 59 -2.71 2.51 2.64
CA VAL A 59 -2.92 3.45 3.76
C VAL A 59 -4.01 4.46 3.43
N GLN A 60 -4.01 5.04 2.23
CA GLN A 60 -5.06 5.98 1.79
C GLN A 60 -6.45 5.34 1.71
N GLU A 61 -6.55 4.08 1.25
CA GLU A 61 -7.83 3.37 1.24
C GLU A 61 -8.34 3.09 2.67
N ILE A 62 -7.47 2.70 3.61
CA ILE A 62 -7.86 2.47 5.00
C ILE A 62 -8.34 3.76 5.67
N LEU A 63 -7.54 4.82 5.63
CA LEU A 63 -7.91 6.12 6.19
C LEU A 63 -9.24 6.63 5.62
N ARG A 64 -9.51 6.38 4.34
CA ARG A 64 -10.80 6.74 3.70
C ARG A 64 -11.97 5.89 4.18
N ILE A 65 -11.79 4.58 4.30
CA ILE A 65 -12.85 3.64 4.73
C ILE A 65 -13.25 3.94 6.17
N GLU A 66 -12.26 4.13 7.03
CA GLU A 66 -12.45 4.39 8.46
C GLU A 66 -12.74 5.87 8.77
N LYS A 67 -12.54 6.76 7.79
CA LYS A 67 -12.62 8.22 7.95
C LYS A 67 -11.67 8.75 9.02
N THR A 68 -10.48 8.18 9.10
CA THR A 68 -9.43 8.57 10.05
C THR A 68 -8.68 9.80 9.51
N PHE A 69 -8.70 10.89 10.28
CA PHE A 69 -7.99 12.14 9.96
C PHE A 69 -7.24 12.74 11.16
N GLU A 70 -7.36 12.11 12.33
CA GLU A 70 -6.60 12.48 13.53
C GLU A 70 -5.15 11.99 13.38
N GLU A 71 -4.20 12.77 13.90
CA GLU A 71 -2.77 12.50 13.74
C GLU A 71 -2.37 11.14 14.32
N GLU A 72 -2.89 10.78 15.50
CA GLU A 72 -2.60 9.52 16.17
C GLU A 72 -3.02 8.32 15.30
N GLY A 73 -4.27 8.30 14.81
CA GLY A 73 -4.75 7.24 13.93
C GLY A 73 -4.00 7.17 12.59
N ILE A 74 -3.53 8.30 12.04
CA ILE A 74 -2.68 8.30 10.84
C ILE A 74 -1.32 7.64 11.15
N LEU A 75 -0.74 7.92 12.31
CA LEU A 75 0.55 7.34 12.71
C LEU A 75 0.44 5.85 12.97
N GLU A 76 -0.65 5.38 13.56
CA GLU A 76 -0.93 3.95 13.76
C GLU A 76 -0.97 3.19 12.43
N GLU A 77 -1.70 3.72 11.44
CA GLU A 77 -1.74 3.13 10.10
C GLU A 77 -0.36 3.16 9.42
N LEU A 78 0.37 4.26 9.55
CA LEU A 78 1.72 4.33 9.02
C LEU A 78 2.66 3.32 9.68
N GLU A 79 2.56 3.09 10.99
CA GLU A 79 3.34 2.09 11.71
C GLU A 79 3.01 0.67 11.26
N ALA A 80 1.73 0.36 11.06
CA ALA A 80 1.28 -0.95 10.60
C ALA A 80 1.79 -1.27 9.18
N TYR A 81 1.76 -0.29 8.28
CA TYR A 81 2.02 -0.52 6.85
C TYR A 81 3.47 -0.24 6.41
N ASN A 82 4.19 0.70 7.04
CA ASN A 82 5.58 0.99 6.69
C ASN A 82 6.52 -0.23 6.69
N PRO A 83 6.39 -1.24 7.58
CA PRO A 83 7.20 -2.45 7.55
C PRO A 83 7.13 -3.24 6.23
N LEU A 84 6.07 -3.05 5.44
CA LEU A 84 5.88 -3.67 4.12
C LEU A 84 6.61 -2.94 2.99
N ILE A 85 7.19 -1.77 3.25
CA ILE A 85 8.02 -1.06 2.26
C ILE A 85 9.45 -1.65 2.30
N PRO A 86 10.01 -2.11 1.16
CA PRO A 86 11.36 -2.65 1.10
C PRO A 86 12.41 -1.60 1.49
N ASP A 87 13.49 -2.04 2.13
CA ASP A 87 14.58 -1.16 2.60
C ASP A 87 15.80 -1.11 1.69
N GLY A 88 15.72 -1.74 0.51
CA GLY A 88 16.81 -1.84 -0.46
C GLY A 88 17.66 -3.11 -0.32
N SER A 89 17.48 -3.87 0.76
CA SER A 89 18.16 -5.15 0.99
C SER A 89 17.22 -6.36 1.07
N ASN A 90 15.90 -6.12 1.00
CA ASN A 90 14.89 -7.17 1.01
C ASN A 90 13.74 -6.87 0.03
N PHE A 91 13.04 -7.93 -0.35
CA PHE A 91 11.73 -7.85 -0.96
C PHE A 91 10.65 -8.02 0.11
N LYS A 92 9.54 -7.32 -0.09
CA LYS A 92 8.35 -7.41 0.74
C LYS A 92 7.19 -7.81 -0.15
N CYS A 93 6.34 -8.71 0.31
CA CYS A 93 5.17 -9.12 -0.45
C CYS A 93 3.98 -9.46 0.45
N THR A 94 2.78 -9.21 -0.07
CA THR A 94 1.51 -9.69 0.49
C THR A 94 1.15 -10.97 -0.24
N MET A 95 0.86 -12.03 0.52
CA MET A 95 0.47 -13.32 -0.02
C MET A 95 -1.05 -13.46 0.00
N MET A 96 -1.64 -13.67 -1.18
CA MET A 96 -3.06 -13.96 -1.35
C MET A 96 -3.25 -15.46 -1.51
N ILE A 97 -4.09 -16.05 -0.67
CA ILE A 97 -4.53 -17.44 -0.78
C ILE A 97 -6.00 -17.39 -1.20
N GLU A 98 -6.30 -17.86 -2.40
CA GLU A 98 -7.59 -17.67 -3.06
C GLU A 98 -8.20 -19.03 -3.43
N TYR A 99 -9.38 -19.32 -2.89
CA TYR A 99 -10.20 -20.47 -3.26
C TYR A 99 -11.56 -19.97 -3.76
N PRO A 100 -12.17 -20.64 -4.76
CA PRO A 100 -13.42 -20.19 -5.34
C PRO A 100 -14.63 -20.29 -4.39
N ASN A 101 -14.52 -21.11 -3.34
CA ASN A 101 -15.58 -21.38 -2.37
C ASN A 101 -15.00 -21.41 -0.95
N GLU A 102 -15.86 -21.18 0.04
CA GLU A 102 -15.57 -21.36 1.49
C GLU A 102 -15.45 -22.85 1.88
#